data_AF-A0A1Z8YXF8-F1
#
_entry.id   AF-A0A1Z8YXF8-F1
#
_cell.length_a   1.000
_cell.length_b   1.000
_cell.length_c   1.000
_cell.angle_alpha   90.00
_cell.angle_beta   90.00
_cell.angle_gamma   90.00
#
_symmetry.space_group_name_H-M   'P 1'
#
loop_
_entity.id
_entity.type
_entity.pdbx_description
1 polymer ?
#
loop_
_entity_poly.entity_id
_entity_poly.type
_entity_poly.pdbx_seq_one_letter_code
_entity_poly.pdbx_strand_id
1 'polypeptide(L)'
;MAVAEEIGVDYEVVLYIKDPPNQKTLMEMVKGLEDPVEDLVRKDSKFKKLELKPEDFVNQPERVVEILVKHKQLLQRPVIVKGKKAIIGRPKDRIKDFLS
;
A
#
# COMPACT_ATOMS: atom_id res chain seq x y z
N MET A 1 -10.21 -11.55 -2.01
CA MET A 1 -10.65 -11.18 -0.65
C MET A 1 -10.90 -12.40 0.23
N ALA A 2 -10.39 -13.59 -0.15
CA ALA A 2 -10.63 -14.85 0.57
C ALA A 2 -10.41 -14.77 2.09
N VAL A 3 -9.33 -14.13 2.55
CA VAL A 3 -9.04 -14.00 4.00
C VAL A 3 -10.10 -13.20 4.75
N ALA A 4 -10.66 -12.15 4.14
CA ALA A 4 -11.68 -11.31 4.78
C ALA A 4 -13.06 -11.98 4.76
N GLU A 5 -13.35 -12.75 3.70
CA GLU A 5 -14.54 -13.60 3.59
C GLU A 5 -14.51 -14.75 4.62
N GLU A 6 -13.36 -15.39 4.82
CA GLU A 6 -13.17 -16.48 5.80
C GLU A 6 -13.38 -16.04 7.26
N ILE A 7 -13.10 -14.79 7.59
CA ILE A 7 -13.27 -14.22 8.94
C ILE A 7 -14.60 -13.48 9.13
N GLY A 8 -15.43 -13.37 8.08
CA GLY A 8 -16.75 -12.72 8.15
C GLY A 8 -16.71 -11.21 8.41
N VAL A 9 -15.66 -10.52 7.95
CA VAL A 9 -15.51 -9.06 8.12
C VAL A 9 -16.00 -8.35 6.87
N ASP A 10 -16.89 -7.36 7.02
CA ASP A 10 -17.25 -6.46 5.93
C ASP A 10 -16.04 -5.68 5.42
N TYR A 11 -15.86 -5.68 4.10
CA TYR A 11 -14.74 -5.00 3.45
C TYR A 11 -15.19 -4.30 2.16
N GLU A 12 -14.37 -3.35 1.74
CA GLU A 12 -14.47 -2.74 0.42
C GLU A 12 -13.26 -3.13 -0.44
N VAL A 13 -13.49 -3.54 -1.69
CA VAL A 13 -12.41 -3.85 -2.64
C VAL A 13 -12.13 -2.61 -3.50
N VAL A 14 -11.05 -1.90 -3.21
CA VAL A 14 -10.61 -0.79 -4.06
C VAL A 14 -9.68 -1.31 -5.15
N LEU A 15 -10.12 -1.23 -6.40
CA LEU A 15 -9.30 -1.55 -7.57
C LEU A 15 -8.38 -0.38 -7.92
N TYR A 16 -7.28 -0.23 -7.20
CA TYR A 16 -6.34 0.91 -7.28
C TYR A 16 -5.83 1.30 -8.69
N ILE A 17 -5.91 0.40 -9.68
CA ILE A 17 -5.59 0.74 -11.07
C ILE A 17 -6.74 1.49 -11.76
N LYS A 18 -7.98 1.07 -11.49
CA LYS A 18 -9.21 1.70 -11.99
C LYS A 18 -9.52 2.98 -11.20
N ASP A 19 -9.52 2.87 -9.88
CA ASP A 19 -9.80 3.95 -8.95
C ASP A 19 -8.60 4.14 -8.00
N PRO A 20 -7.55 4.86 -8.43
CA PRO A 20 -6.36 5.06 -7.62
C PRO A 20 -6.66 5.96 -6.41
N PRO A 21 -6.09 5.65 -5.24
CA PRO A 21 -6.18 6.55 -4.10
C PRO A 21 -5.54 7.90 -4.46
N ASN A 22 -6.18 8.98 -4.05
CA ASN A 22 -5.64 10.32 -4.23
C ASN A 22 -4.48 10.58 -3.25
N GLN A 23 -3.78 11.71 -3.43
CA GLN A 23 -2.65 12.09 -2.58
C GLN A 23 -3.01 12.14 -1.08
N LYS A 24 -4.21 12.64 -0.74
CA LYS A 24 -4.66 12.74 0.64
C LYS A 24 -4.85 11.35 1.26
N THR A 25 -5.52 10.44 0.55
CA THR A 25 -5.72 9.05 0.96
C THR A 25 -4.39 8.32 1.12
N LEU A 26 -3.46 8.50 0.17
CA LEU A 26 -2.12 7.92 0.26
C LEU A 26 -1.35 8.45 1.47
N MET A 27 -1.44 9.75 1.78
CA MET A 27 -0.84 10.32 2.99
C MET A 27 -1.45 9.73 4.27
N GLU A 28 -2.76 9.51 4.30
CA GLU A 28 -3.42 8.85 5.44
C GLU A 28 -2.97 7.39 5.59
N MET A 29 -2.85 6.66 4.48
CA MET A 29 -2.33 5.29 4.47
C MET A 29 -0.90 5.23 4.99
N VAL A 30 -0.03 6.13 4.51
CA VAL A 30 1.38 6.19 4.91
C VAL A 30 1.52 6.58 6.39
N LYS A 31 0.68 7.49 6.91
CA LYS A 31 0.66 7.84 8.34
C LYS A 31 0.22 6.68 9.24
N GLY A 32 -0.69 5.84 8.74
CA GLY A 32 -1.22 4.68 9.46
C GLY A 32 -0.43 3.40 9.21
N LEU A 33 0.60 3.43 8.37
CA LEU A 33 1.32 2.23 7.94
C LEU A 33 2.18 1.68 9.08
N GLU A 34 1.99 0.41 9.43
CA GLU A 34 2.83 -0.26 10.43
C GLU A 34 4.16 -0.77 9.84
N ASP A 35 4.22 -0.88 8.51
CA ASP A 35 5.42 -1.24 7.75
C ASP A 35 6.21 0.01 7.31
N PRO A 36 7.50 -0.11 6.92
CA PRO A 36 8.25 1.00 6.36
C PRO A 36 7.54 1.64 5.16
N VAL A 37 7.52 2.97 5.12
CA VAL A 37 6.77 3.74 4.09
C VAL A 37 7.25 3.43 2.69
N GLU A 38 8.56 3.19 2.51
CA GLU A 38 9.16 2.81 1.25
C GLU A 38 8.71 1.44 0.71
N ASP A 39 8.19 0.56 1.57
CA ASP A 39 7.72 -0.77 1.16
C ASP A 39 6.32 -0.71 0.54
N LEU A 40 5.64 0.42 0.69
CA LEU A 40 4.42 0.74 -0.05
C LEU A 40 4.71 0.89 -1.56
N VAL A 41 5.96 1.16 -1.94
CA VAL A 41 6.43 1.21 -3.32
C VAL A 41 6.96 -0.17 -3.74
N ARG A 42 6.32 -0.77 -4.74
CA ARG A 42 6.71 -2.06 -5.31
C ARG A 42 7.97 -1.90 -6.17
N LYS A 43 9.05 -2.52 -5.74
CA LYS A 43 10.39 -2.48 -6.36
C LYS A 43 10.54 -3.54 -7.48
N ASP A 44 9.58 -3.62 -8.41
CA ASP A 44 9.58 -4.60 -9.51
C ASP A 44 10.27 -4.08 -10.80
N SER A 45 10.21 -4.84 -11.90
CA SER A 45 10.76 -4.41 -13.19
C SER A 45 10.22 -3.05 -13.66
N LYS A 46 8.98 -2.68 -13.33
CA LYS A 46 8.43 -1.35 -13.62
C LYS A 46 9.13 -0.24 -12.85
N PHE A 47 9.50 -0.49 -11.60
CA PHE A 47 10.27 0.46 -10.80
C PHE A 47 11.65 0.70 -11.44
N LYS A 48 12.35 -0.37 -11.85
CA LYS A 48 13.63 -0.27 -12.54
C LYS A 48 13.54 0.48 -13.87
N LYS A 49 12.47 0.26 -14.64
CA LYS A 49 12.22 0.96 -15.92
C LYS A 49 11.97 2.47 -15.75
N LEU A 50 11.56 2.89 -14.57
CA LEU A 50 11.37 4.31 -14.23
C LEU A 50 12.65 4.95 -13.67
N GLU A 51 13.76 4.21 -13.63
CA GLU A 51 15.07 4.67 -13.15
C GLU A 51 15.05 5.24 -11.73
N LEU A 52 14.04 4.84 -10.93
CA LEU A 52 13.91 5.20 -9.53
C LEU A 52 14.93 4.42 -8.69
N LYS A 53 15.50 5.05 -7.67
CA LYS A 53 16.35 4.37 -6.69
C LYS A 53 15.61 4.24 -5.36
N PRO A 54 15.61 3.06 -4.71
CA PRO A 54 14.93 2.87 -3.44
C PRO A 54 15.42 3.85 -2.36
N GLU A 55 16.69 4.22 -2.45
CA GLU A 55 17.44 5.08 -1.54
C GLU A 55 16.90 6.52 -1.53
N ASP A 56 16.29 6.97 -2.63
CA ASP A 56 15.83 8.36 -2.80
C ASP A 56 14.61 8.71 -1.92
N PHE A 57 13.90 7.70 -1.38
CA PHE A 57 12.65 7.89 -0.64
C PHE A 57 12.56 7.07 0.66
N VAL A 58 13.67 6.53 1.15
CA VAL A 58 13.74 5.87 2.47
C VAL A 58 13.36 6.85 3.57
N ASN A 59 12.46 6.46 4.48
CA ASN A 59 11.94 7.30 5.56
C ASN A 59 11.33 8.65 5.10
N GLN A 60 10.96 8.78 3.81
CA GLN A 60 10.41 10.01 3.24
C GLN A 60 8.96 9.78 2.79
N PRO A 61 7.97 9.93 3.70
CA PRO A 61 6.57 9.64 3.39
C PRO A 61 6.03 10.50 2.24
N GLU A 62 6.40 11.78 2.18
CA GLU A 62 5.96 12.69 1.12
C GLU A 62 6.47 12.23 -0.26
N ARG A 63 7.75 11.82 -0.36
CA ARG A 63 8.34 11.30 -1.59
C ARG A 63 7.68 10.01 -2.06
N VAL A 64 7.39 9.10 -1.11
CA VAL A 64 6.65 7.87 -1.39
C VAL A 64 5.29 8.19 -2.00
N VAL A 65 4.54 9.12 -1.40
CA VAL A 65 3.23 9.54 -1.93
C VAL A 65 3.37 10.18 -3.31
N GLU A 66 4.34 11.08 -3.53
CA GLU A 66 4.57 11.67 -4.86
C GLU A 66 4.80 10.61 -5.94
N ILE A 67 5.64 9.60 -5.65
CA ILE A 67 5.91 8.49 -6.56
C ILE A 67 4.62 7.71 -6.86
N LEU A 68 3.83 7.39 -5.82
CA LEU A 68 2.62 6.58 -5.96
C LEU A 68 1.48 7.31 -6.68
N VAL A 69 1.37 8.63 -6.51
CA VAL A 69 0.43 9.45 -7.28
C VAL A 69 0.81 9.47 -8.76
N LYS A 70 2.10 9.67 -9.07
CA LYS A 70 2.60 9.67 -10.46
C LYS A 70 2.57 8.28 -11.10
N HIS A 71 2.79 7.25 -10.29
CA HIS A 71 2.98 5.87 -10.75
C HIS A 71 2.16 4.90 -9.92
N LYS A 72 0.82 5.03 -9.96
CA LYS A 72 -0.13 4.16 -9.24
C LYS A 72 0.16 2.66 -9.40
N GLN A 73 0.71 2.23 -10.53
CA GLN A 73 1.09 0.84 -10.79
C GLN A 73 2.18 0.29 -9.87
N LEU A 74 2.94 1.17 -9.22
CA LEU A 74 3.96 0.83 -8.22
C LEU A 74 3.36 0.65 -6.82
N LEU A 75 2.08 0.95 -6.58
CA LEU A 75 1.48 0.66 -5.28
C LEU A 75 1.57 -0.83 -4.97
N GLN A 76 2.08 -1.13 -3.77
CA GLN A 76 2.19 -2.49 -3.27
C GLN A 76 0.80 -3.13 -3.13
N ARG A 77 0.72 -4.45 -3.24
CA ARG A 77 -0.54 -5.17 -3.18
C ARG A 77 -0.40 -6.57 -2.56
N PRO A 78 -1.38 -7.04 -1.76
CA PRO A 78 -2.50 -6.25 -1.22
C PRO A 78 -2.03 -5.26 -0.14
N VAL A 79 -2.71 -4.11 -0.04
CA VAL A 79 -2.60 -3.18 1.09
C VAL A 79 -3.95 -3.19 1.78
N ILE A 80 -3.94 -3.36 3.09
CA ILE A 80 -5.15 -3.44 3.90
C ILE A 80 -5.22 -2.18 4.77
N VAL A 81 -6.38 -1.55 4.84
CA VAL A 81 -6.61 -0.36 5.65
C VAL A 81 -7.76 -0.68 6.60
N LYS A 82 -7.55 -0.47 7.91
CA LYS A 82 -8.55 -0.67 8.98
C LYS A 82 -8.54 0.57 9.87
N GLY A 83 -9.57 1.41 9.71
CA GLY A 83 -9.66 2.70 10.41
C GLY A 83 -8.49 3.62 10.06
N LYS A 84 -7.64 3.93 11.05
CA LYS A 84 -6.44 4.78 10.88
C LYS A 84 -5.14 4.01 10.69
N LYS A 85 -5.21 2.67 10.59
CA LYS A 85 -4.05 1.80 10.40
C LYS A 85 -4.04 1.17 9.01
N ALA A 86 -2.84 0.89 8.50
CA ALA A 86 -2.64 0.18 7.25
C ALA A 86 -1.49 -0.81 7.38
N ILE A 87 -1.57 -1.91 6.63
CA ILE A 87 -0.48 -2.89 6.50
C ILE A 87 -0.28 -3.32 5.04
N ILE A 88 0.92 -3.79 4.75
CA ILE A 88 1.20 -4.55 3.54
C ILE A 88 0.86 -6.02 3.82
N GLY A 89 -0.13 -6.56 3.11
CA GLY A 89 -0.65 -7.92 3.31
C GLY A 89 0.24 -9.02 2.72
N ARG A 90 1.57 -8.92 2.91
CA ARG A 90 2.56 -9.91 2.49
C ARG A 90 3.52 -10.20 3.65
N PRO A 91 3.56 -11.44 4.17
CA PRO A 91 2.76 -12.62 3.78
C PRO A 91 1.26 -12.45 4.06
N LYS A 92 0.41 -13.26 3.39
CA LYS A 92 -1.05 -13.16 3.48
C LYS A 92 -1.59 -13.43 4.87
N ASP A 93 -0.91 -14.23 5.68
CA ASP A 93 -1.28 -14.55 7.06
C ASP A 93 -1.44 -13.28 7.92
N ARG A 94 -0.62 -12.26 7.68
CA ARG A 94 -0.70 -10.95 8.38
C ARG A 94 -2.05 -10.26 8.20
N ILE A 95 -2.75 -10.53 7.11
CA ILE A 95 -4.07 -9.96 6.85
C ILE A 95 -5.06 -10.46 7.90
N LYS A 96 -4.97 -11.74 8.28
CA LYS A 96 -5.86 -12.34 9.27
C LYS A 96 -5.63 -11.74 10.66
N ASP A 97 -4.37 -11.66 11.10
CA ASP A 97 -4.02 -11.04 12.38
C ASP A 97 -4.44 -9.57 12.46
N PHE A 98 -4.28 -8.81 11.38
CA PHE A 98 -4.64 -7.39 11.35
C PHE A 98 -6.16 -7.15 11.33
N LEU A 99 -6.91 -8.04 10.67
CA LEU A 99 -8.36 -7.93 10.59
C LEU A 99 -9.08 -8.49 11.81
N SER A 100 -8.44 -9.37 12.60
CA SER A 100 -8.97 -9.91 13.86
C SER A 100 -9.17 -8.84 14.94
#